data_AF-A0A1Z3HMK3-F1
#
_entry.id   AF-A0A1Z3HMK3-F1
#
_cell.length_a   1.000
_cell.length_b   1.000
_cell.length_c   1.000
_cell.angle_alpha   90.00
_cell.angle_beta   90.00
_cell.angle_gamma   90.00
#
_symmetry.space_group_name_H-M   'P 1'
#
loop_
_entity.id
_entity.type
_entity.pdbx_description
1 polymer ?
#
loop_
_entity_poly.entity_id
_entity_poly.type
_entity_poly.pdbx_seq_one_letter_code
_entity_poly.pdbx_strand_id
1 'polypeptide(L)'
;MKDAGGSNRAYPRAVRAETKELFDCGVDELYEATGGKKGDRSTLPKEAQKAYMVSETISTHRLNYDLQGNNHGSQRQKDERVVETVQDTATHVRKWLPW
;
A
#
# COMPACT_ATOMS: atom_id res chain seq x y z
N MET A 1 -1.45 1.84 -9.75
CA MET A 1 -0.32 0.87 -9.82
C MET A 1 0.00 0.41 -11.23
N LYS A 2 -0.96 -0.14 -11.99
CA LYS A 2 -0.71 -0.53 -13.40
C LYS A 2 -0.34 0.66 -14.28
N ASP A 3 -0.99 1.80 -14.06
CA ASP A 3 -0.72 3.04 -14.80
C ASP A 3 0.67 3.62 -14.53
N ALA A 4 1.25 3.29 -13.36
CA ALA A 4 2.63 3.64 -12.99
C ALA A 4 3.67 2.61 -13.48
N GLY A 5 3.27 1.63 -14.30
CA GLY A 5 4.16 0.62 -14.88
C GLY A 5 4.43 -0.60 -14.00
N GLY A 6 3.71 -0.76 -12.89
CA GLY A 6 3.81 -1.93 -12.01
C GLY A 6 3.09 -3.16 -12.57
N SER A 7 3.68 -4.34 -12.38
CA SER A 7 3.10 -5.62 -12.79
C SER A 7 2.10 -6.17 -11.77
N ASN A 8 1.38 -7.23 -12.14
CA ASN A 8 0.50 -7.95 -11.20
C ASN A 8 1.26 -8.53 -9.99
N ARG A 9 2.60 -8.68 -10.06
CA ARG A 9 3.43 -9.13 -8.93
C ARG A 9 3.72 -8.02 -7.92
N ALA A 10 3.67 -6.75 -8.35
CA ALA A 10 3.91 -5.60 -7.48
C ALA A 10 2.75 -5.41 -6.48
N TYR A 11 1.50 -5.62 -6.93
CA TYR A 11 0.31 -5.39 -6.10
C TYR A 11 0.31 -6.17 -4.77
N PRO A 12 0.43 -7.51 -4.72
CA PRO A 12 0.42 -8.24 -3.45
C PRO A 12 1.63 -7.88 -2.56
N ARG A 13 2.78 -7.50 -3.15
CA ARG A 13 3.94 -7.03 -2.39
C ARG A 13 3.70 -5.66 -1.77
N ALA A 14 3.11 -4.74 -2.53
CA ALA A 14 2.78 -3.40 -2.07
C ALA A 14 1.72 -3.43 -0.96
N VAL A 15 0.69 -4.28 -1.08
CA VAL A 15 -0.31 -4.47 -0.01
C VAL A 15 0.34 -4.99 1.28
N ARG A 16 1.26 -5.96 1.18
CA ARG A 16 1.99 -6.49 2.36
C ARG A 16 2.86 -5.42 2.99
N ALA A 17 3.59 -4.64 2.19
CA ALA A 17 4.42 -3.54 2.68
C ALA A 17 3.57 -2.45 3.34
N GLU A 18 2.51 -2.00 2.68
CA GLU A 18 1.54 -1.04 3.21
C GLU A 18 1.00 -1.47 4.57
N THR A 19 0.53 -2.72 4.67
CA THR A 19 -0.06 -3.25 5.90
C THR A 19 0.94 -3.27 7.04
N LYS A 20 2.16 -3.76 6.77
CA LYS A 20 3.23 -3.82 7.74
C LYS A 20 3.59 -2.43 8.26
N GLU A 21 3.72 -1.45 7.38
CA GLU A 21 4.07 -0.10 7.79
C GLU A 21 2.94 0.59 8.57
N LEU A 22 1.69 0.46 8.12
CA LEU A 22 0.53 1.09 8.76
C LEU A 22 0.21 0.49 10.15
N PHE A 23 0.25 -0.84 10.27
CA PHE A 23 -0.29 -1.54 11.45
C PHE A 23 0.72 -2.38 12.21
N ASP A 24 1.98 -2.42 11.76
CA ASP A 24 3.06 -3.21 12.38
C ASP A 24 2.79 -4.72 12.42
N CYS A 25 1.98 -5.22 11.48
CA CYS A 25 1.61 -6.63 11.38
C CYS A 25 1.44 -7.10 9.93
N GLY A 26 1.33 -8.41 9.73
CA GLY A 26 1.00 -9.01 8.44
C GLY A 26 -0.47 -8.81 8.05
N VAL A 27 -0.77 -8.98 6.76
CA VAL A 27 -2.15 -8.92 6.23
C VAL A 27 -3.04 -9.96 6.92
N ASP A 28 -2.57 -11.21 7.01
CA ASP A 28 -3.32 -12.28 7.66
C ASP A 28 -3.56 -12.00 9.14
N GLU A 29 -2.52 -11.55 9.85
CA GLU A 29 -2.58 -11.19 11.27
C GLU A 29 -3.57 -10.04 11.51
N LEU A 30 -3.62 -9.03 10.64
CA LEU A 30 -4.58 -7.94 10.73
C LEU A 30 -6.02 -8.45 10.65
N TYR A 31 -6.32 -9.30 9.67
CA TYR A 31 -7.67 -9.86 9.53
C TYR A 31 -8.03 -10.79 10.68
N GLU A 32 -7.10 -11.61 11.14
CA GLU A 32 -7.30 -12.53 12.27
C GLU A 32 -7.52 -11.77 13.58
N ALA A 33 -6.70 -10.75 13.86
CA ALA A 33 -6.80 -9.94 15.08
C ALA A 33 -8.09 -9.11 15.15
N THR A 34 -8.63 -8.71 14.00
CA THR A 34 -9.82 -7.85 13.93
C THR A 34 -11.11 -8.62 13.68
N GLY A 35 -11.04 -9.93 13.41
CA GLY A 35 -12.18 -10.73 12.97
C GLY A 35 -12.69 -10.38 11.56
N GLY A 36 -11.91 -9.62 10.78
CA GLY A 36 -12.25 -9.24 9.42
C GLY A 36 -12.16 -10.42 8.44
N LYS A 37 -12.90 -10.33 7.34
CA LYS A 37 -12.87 -11.30 6.24
C LYS A 37 -11.65 -11.05 5.35
N LYS A 38 -10.76 -12.05 5.25
CA LYS A 38 -9.56 -11.97 4.40
C LYS A 38 -9.89 -11.52 2.98
N GLY A 39 -9.15 -10.51 2.52
CA GLY A 39 -9.32 -9.92 1.19
C GLY A 39 -10.44 -8.86 1.08
N ASP A 40 -11.22 -8.64 2.14
CA ASP A 40 -12.28 -7.64 2.17
C ASP A 40 -11.99 -6.56 3.22
N ARG A 41 -11.31 -5.49 2.78
CA ARG A 41 -10.94 -4.35 3.64
C ARG A 41 -12.15 -3.67 4.28
N SER A 42 -13.35 -3.79 3.70
CA SER A 42 -14.57 -3.17 4.25
C SER A 42 -15.04 -3.82 5.56
N THR A 43 -14.52 -5.01 5.87
CA THR A 43 -14.82 -5.75 7.11
C THR A 43 -13.84 -5.46 8.25
N LEU A 44 -12.77 -4.71 7.99
CA LEU A 44 -11.83 -4.27 9.02
C LEU A 44 -12.47 -3.17 9.92
N PRO A 45 -11.89 -2.85 11.08
CA PRO A 45 -12.33 -1.70 11.89
C PRO A 45 -12.27 -0.39 11.09
N LYS A 46 -13.08 0.61 11.47
CA LYS A 46 -13.23 1.85 10.71
C LYS A 46 -11.92 2.64 10.63
N GLU A 47 -11.09 2.54 11.66
CA GLU A 47 -9.77 3.13 11.77
C GLU A 47 -8.84 2.53 10.72
N ALA A 48 -8.78 1.20 10.62
CA ALA A 48 -8.01 0.48 9.61
C ALA A 48 -8.50 0.76 8.19
N GLN A 49 -9.83 0.82 7.98
CA GLN A 49 -10.41 1.21 6.69
C GLN A 49 -9.93 2.60 6.26
N LYS A 50 -10.01 3.60 7.16
CA LYS A 50 -9.56 4.97 6.88
C LYS A 50 -8.07 5.03 6.59
N ALA A 51 -7.25 4.33 7.38
CA ALA A 51 -5.80 4.27 7.18
C ALA A 51 -5.45 3.75 5.78
N TYR A 52 -6.05 2.66 5.33
CA TYR A 52 -5.90 2.17 3.96
C TYR A 52 -6.36 3.18 2.92
N MET A 53 -7.54 3.79 3.09
CA MET A 53 -8.05 4.77 2.12
C MET A 53 -7.11 5.97 1.96
N VAL A 54 -6.60 6.52 3.07
CA VAL A 54 -5.68 7.66 3.04
C VAL A 54 -4.35 7.26 2.40
N SER A 55 -3.77 6.13 2.81
CA SER A 55 -2.53 5.60 2.25
C SER A 55 -2.64 5.35 0.74
N GLU A 56 -3.73 4.72 0.30
CA GLU A 56 -3.98 4.39 -1.11
C GLU A 56 -4.18 5.66 -1.96
N THR A 57 -4.89 6.65 -1.42
CA THR A 57 -5.12 7.93 -2.10
C THR A 57 -3.80 8.67 -2.33
N ILE A 58 -2.98 8.81 -1.28
CA ILE A 58 -1.69 9.48 -1.37
C ILE A 58 -0.72 8.69 -2.26
N SER A 59 -0.67 7.36 -2.10
CA SER A 59 0.18 6.49 -2.91
C SER A 59 -0.20 6.58 -4.38
N THR A 60 -1.50 6.61 -4.72
CA THR A 60 -1.95 6.77 -6.10
C THR A 60 -1.52 8.11 -6.67
N HIS A 61 -1.66 9.19 -5.91
CA HIS A 61 -1.18 10.50 -6.32
C HIS A 61 0.34 10.50 -6.57
N ARG A 62 1.13 9.95 -5.64
CA ARG A 62 2.60 9.86 -5.78
C ARG A 62 3.02 8.97 -6.93
N LEU A 63 2.40 7.81 -7.11
CA LEU A 63 2.68 6.93 -8.25
C LEU A 63 2.36 7.62 -9.59
N ASN A 64 1.27 8.41 -9.65
CA ASN A 64 0.93 9.15 -10.86
C ASN A 64 1.84 10.38 -11.06
N TYR A 65 2.31 11.03 -9.99
CA TYR A 65 3.17 12.21 -10.14
C TYR A 65 4.64 11.86 -10.33
N ASP A 66 5.16 10.95 -9.50
CA ASP A 66 6.59 10.60 -9.43
C ASP A 66 6.99 9.60 -10.53
N LEU A 67 6.07 8.69 -10.92
CA LEU A 67 6.39 7.57 -11.82
C LEU A 67 5.75 7.65 -13.20
N GLN A 68 4.74 8.51 -13.41
CA GLN A 68 4.15 8.68 -14.74
C GLN A 68 5.17 9.30 -15.69
N GLY A 69 5.52 8.58 -16.75
CA GLY A 69 6.51 9.00 -17.74
C GLY A 69 7.98 8.76 -17.36
N ASN A 70 8.32 8.73 -16.06
CA ASN A 70 9.71 8.60 -15.57
C ASN A 70 10.08 7.22 -15.01
N ASN A 71 9.14 6.26 -14.97
CA ASN A 71 9.43 4.91 -14.49
C ASN A 71 10.12 4.02 -15.55
N HIS A 72 11.39 4.33 -15.83
CA HIS A 72 12.24 3.58 -16.76
C HIS A 72 12.99 2.43 -16.07
N GLY A 73 13.35 1.40 -16.85
CA GLY A 73 14.11 0.24 -16.37
C GLY A 73 13.39 -1.09 -16.62
N SER A 74 13.97 -2.16 -16.11
CA SER A 74 13.39 -3.50 -16.16
C SER A 74 12.08 -3.57 -15.38
N GLN A 75 11.20 -4.54 -15.72
CA GLN A 75 9.95 -4.72 -14.98
C GLN A 75 10.17 -4.93 -13.48
N ARG A 76 11.28 -5.57 -13.10
CA ARG A 76 11.65 -5.77 -11.69
C ARG A 76 11.89 -4.43 -10.99
N GLN A 77 12.64 -3.53 -11.61
CA GLN A 77 12.93 -2.20 -11.07
C GLN A 77 11.66 -1.35 -10.96
N LYS A 78 10.77 -1.45 -11.96
CA LYS A 78 9.47 -0.76 -11.91
C LYS A 78 8.62 -1.26 -10.76
N ASP A 79 8.56 -2.59 -10.57
CA ASP A 79 7.81 -3.22 -9.47
C ASP A 79 8.40 -2.83 -8.11
N GLU A 80 9.72 -2.79 -7.97
CA GLU A 80 10.43 -2.36 -6.76
C GLU A 80 10.07 -0.91 -6.40
N ARG A 81 10.16 0.04 -7.34
CA ARG A 81 9.79 1.45 -7.10
C ARG A 81 8.34 1.64 -6.69
N VAL A 82 7.42 0.86 -7.27
CA VAL A 82 6.00 0.90 -6.88
C VAL A 82 5.83 0.46 -5.42
N VAL A 83 6.49 -0.62 -5.03
CA VAL A 83 6.44 -1.13 -3.65
C VAL A 83 7.09 -0.12 -2.68
N GLU A 84 8.25 0.42 -3.01
CA GLU A 84 8.94 1.45 -2.22
C GLU A 84 8.08 2.70 -2.03
N THR A 85 7.45 3.20 -3.09
CA THR A 85 6.58 4.39 -3.00
C THR A 85 5.39 4.16 -2.05
N VAL A 86 4.77 2.98 -2.11
CA VAL A 86 3.65 2.62 -1.24
C VAL A 86 4.13 2.44 0.20
N GLN A 87 5.27 1.77 0.40
CA GLN A 87 5.88 1.59 1.72
C GLN A 87 6.20 2.95 2.37
N ASP A 88 6.93 3.82 1.66
CA ASP A 88 7.26 5.16 2.13
C ASP A 88 6.01 5.96 2.48
N THR A 89 4.96 5.87 1.66
CA THR A 89 3.70 6.57 1.91
C THR A 89 3.05 6.06 3.18
N ALA A 90 2.95 4.74 3.35
CA ALA A 90 2.38 4.14 4.55
C ALA A 90 3.13 4.55 5.83
N THR A 91 4.47 4.57 5.80
CA THR A 91 5.29 5.06 6.90
C THR A 91 4.99 6.53 7.24
N HIS A 92 4.77 7.39 6.24
CA HIS A 92 4.40 8.80 6.48
C HIS A 92 2.97 8.92 7.03
N VAL A 93 2.01 8.16 6.50
CA VAL A 93 0.62 8.20 6.97
C VAL A 93 0.52 7.77 8.43
N ARG A 94 1.23 6.71 8.84
CA ARG A 94 1.29 6.29 10.26
C ARG A 94 1.82 7.39 11.18
N LYS A 95 2.77 8.21 10.71
CA LYS A 95 3.28 9.36 11.48
C LYS A 95 2.25 10.48 11.61
N TRP A 96 1.44 10.70 10.59
CA TRP A 96 0.43 11.77 10.57
C TRP A 96 -0.86 11.40 11.31
N LEU A 97 -1.20 10.11 11.31
CA LEU A 97 -2.42 9.59 11.89
C LEU A 97 -2.06 8.36 12.75
N PRO A 98 -1.57 8.55 13.99
CA PRO A 98 -1.40 7.43 14.91
C PRO A 98 -2.80 6.97 15.34
N TRP A 99 -3.24 5.83 14.82
CA TRP A 99 -4.45 5.12 15.24
C TRP A 99 -4.14 4.10 16.34
#